data_AF-A0A0D3H7S7-F1
#
_entry.id   AF-A0A0D3H7S7-F1
#
_cell.length_a   1.000
_cell.length_b   1.000
_cell.length_c   1.000
_cell.angle_alpha   90.00
_cell.angle_beta   90.00
_cell.angle_gamma   90.00
#
_symmetry.space_group_name_H-M   'P 1'
#
loop_
_entity.id
_entity.type
_entity.pdbx_description
1 polymer ?
#
loop_
_entity_poly.entity_id
_entity_poly.type
_entity_poly.pdbx_seq_one_letter_code
_entity_poly.pdbx_strand_id
1 'polypeptide(L)'
;MATPAPELSRWLLRVALLAAPLAALLLQLPIPISLKPRSTDTAAAAAMDAAASEIEFDMPGVLRMYKDGRVERFDGTQTVPPSPSGDPANGVEWRQLGAGRVLVTTAEHCWFVERARAYAEGIKKCGWDGEVELHETDGEGHVFFLPKPDCDNAVKELAVVTDFVRRC
;
A
#
# COMPACT_ATOMS: atom_id res chain seq x y z
N MET A 1 77.28 6.20 29.72
CA MET A 1 76.68 4.96 29.21
C MET A 1 75.57 4.56 30.18
N ALA A 2 74.31 4.83 29.83
CA ALA A 2 73.06 4.26 30.38
C ALA A 2 71.91 5.16 29.92
N THR A 3 71.10 4.70 28.98
CA THR A 3 69.87 5.36 28.53
C THR A 3 68.72 4.98 29.47
N PRO A 4 67.85 5.92 29.90
CA PRO A 4 66.73 5.59 30.79
C PRO A 4 65.60 4.88 30.01
N ALA A 5 65.04 3.83 30.61
CA ALA A 5 63.96 3.01 30.05
C ALA A 5 62.63 3.79 29.93
N PRO A 6 61.77 3.46 28.94
CA PRO A 6 60.57 4.23 28.63
C PRO A 6 59.47 4.07 29.70
N GLU A 7 58.96 5.21 30.16
CA GLU A 7 57.88 5.41 31.16
C GLU A 7 56.53 4.73 30.82
N LEU A 8 56.35 4.24 29.58
CA LEU A 8 55.10 3.64 29.11
C LEU A 8 54.77 2.26 29.73
N SER A 9 55.75 1.55 30.28
CA SER A 9 55.53 0.22 30.87
C SER A 9 54.86 0.27 32.25
N ARG A 10 55.13 1.31 33.05
CA ARG A 10 54.58 1.47 34.40
C ARG A 10 53.10 1.85 34.40
N TRP A 11 52.65 2.59 33.38
CA TRP A 11 51.24 2.98 33.24
C TRP A 11 50.38 1.77 32.81
N LEU A 12 50.86 0.98 31.84
CA LEU A 12 50.16 -0.23 31.39
C LEU A 12 50.10 -1.30 32.49
N LEU A 13 51.16 -1.47 33.28
CA LEU A 13 51.16 -2.37 34.45
C LEU A 13 50.17 -1.94 35.53
N ARG A 14 49.97 -0.63 35.74
CA ARG A 14 48.99 -0.10 36.72
C ARG A 14 47.54 -0.24 36.25
N VAL A 15 47.26 -0.08 34.96
CA VAL A 15 45.92 -0.30 34.40
C VAL A 15 45.55 -1.78 34.43
N ALA A 16 46.50 -2.69 34.14
CA ALA A 16 46.27 -4.13 34.20
C ALA A 16 45.99 -4.65 35.62
N LEU A 17 46.61 -4.07 36.65
CA LEU A 17 46.41 -4.44 38.06
C LEU A 17 45.02 -4.04 38.62
N LEU A 18 44.28 -3.14 37.97
CA LEU A 18 42.94 -2.72 38.40
C LEU A 18 41.80 -3.47 37.69
N ALA A 19 42.04 -4.07 36.51
CA ALA A 19 41.01 -4.77 35.75
C ALA A 19 40.73 -6.21 36.24
N ALA A 20 41.73 -6.89 36.78
CA ALA A 20 41.61 -8.28 37.25
C ALA A 20 40.67 -8.49 38.47
N PRO A 21 40.68 -7.65 39.53
CA PRO A 21 39.78 -7.86 40.67
C PRO A 21 38.31 -7.51 40.37
N LEU A 22 38.04 -6.64 39.38
CA LEU A 22 36.68 -6.26 39.01
C LEU A 22 35.95 -7.37 38.23
N ALA A 23 36.66 -8.14 37.39
CA ALA A 23 36.11 -9.29 36.68
C ALA A 23 35.84 -10.49 37.61
N ALA A 24 36.68 -10.70 38.63
CA ALA A 24 36.49 -11.77 39.61
C ALA A 24 35.30 -11.50 40.56
N LEU A 25 35.01 -10.23 40.87
CA LEU A 25 33.84 -9.84 41.67
C LEU A 25 32.51 -10.06 40.93
N LEU A 26 32.52 -10.00 39.59
CA LEU A 26 31.33 -10.27 38.76
C LEU A 26 31.00 -11.77 38.63
N LEU A 27 31.94 -12.68 38.93
CA LEU A 27 31.76 -14.13 38.82
C LEU A 27 31.39 -14.81 40.15
N GLN A 28 31.41 -14.10 41.28
CA GLN A 28 31.10 -14.64 42.61
C GLN A 28 29.72 -14.24 43.16
N LEU A 29 28.92 -13.49 42.40
CA LEU A 29 27.54 -13.20 42.80
C LEU A 29 26.65 -14.42 42.52
N PRO A 30 26.01 -15.03 43.53
CA PRO A 30 25.08 -16.12 43.30
C PRO A 30 23.87 -15.57 42.54
N ILE A 31 23.72 -15.95 41.27
CA ILE A 31 22.49 -15.68 40.52
C ILE A 31 21.43 -16.64 41.07
N PRO A 32 20.36 -16.18 41.76
CA PRO A 32 19.21 -17.04 41.93
C PRO A 32 18.61 -17.22 40.55
N ILE A 33 18.85 -18.39 39.94
CA ILE A 33 18.06 -18.85 38.80
C ILE A 33 16.67 -19.15 39.35
N SER A 34 15.88 -18.08 39.53
CA SER A 34 14.44 -18.19 39.71
C SER A 34 13.86 -18.48 38.34
N LEU A 35 13.81 -19.75 37.97
CA LEU A 35 12.89 -20.26 36.95
C LEU A 35 11.46 -19.93 37.43
N LYS A 36 11.02 -18.73 37.11
CA LYS A 36 9.61 -18.38 37.12
C LYS A 36 9.08 -18.93 35.81
N PRO A 37 8.11 -19.87 35.77
CA PRO A 37 7.35 -20.10 34.55
C PRO A 37 6.56 -18.81 34.33
N ARG A 38 7.16 -17.90 33.56
CA ARG A 38 6.53 -16.63 33.20
C ARG A 38 5.91 -16.86 31.84
N SER A 39 4.58 -16.77 31.85
CA SER A 39 3.69 -16.68 30.71
C SER A 39 3.99 -15.43 29.86
N THR A 40 5.18 -15.37 29.26
CA THR A 40 5.63 -14.24 28.40
C THR A 40 5.60 -14.54 26.92
N ASP A 41 5.34 -15.77 26.51
CA ASP A 41 5.22 -16.07 25.07
C ASP A 41 4.05 -15.29 24.47
N THR A 42 2.96 -15.10 25.22
CA THR A 42 1.81 -14.31 24.75
C THR A 42 2.09 -12.80 24.74
N ALA A 43 2.80 -12.24 25.72
CA ALA A 43 2.98 -10.79 25.83
C ALA A 43 4.10 -10.25 24.92
N ALA A 44 5.20 -11.00 24.76
CA ALA A 44 6.27 -10.63 23.83
C ALA A 44 5.84 -10.90 22.37
N ALA A 45 5.11 -11.98 22.10
CA ALA A 45 4.48 -12.17 20.80
C ALA A 45 3.45 -11.08 20.53
N ALA A 46 2.58 -10.73 21.50
CA ALA A 46 1.59 -9.66 21.32
C ALA A 46 2.22 -8.27 21.12
N ALA A 47 3.39 -7.99 21.71
CA ALA A 47 4.10 -6.74 21.47
C ALA A 47 4.77 -6.70 20.08
N MET A 48 5.31 -7.83 19.60
CA MET A 48 5.83 -7.94 18.22
C MET A 48 4.71 -7.93 17.17
N ASP A 49 3.56 -8.52 17.49
CA ASP A 49 2.34 -8.50 16.68
C ASP A 49 1.73 -7.09 16.61
N ALA A 50 1.75 -6.35 17.73
CA ALA A 50 1.31 -4.95 17.78
C ALA A 50 2.19 -4.01 16.96
N ALA A 51 3.53 -4.18 17.00
CA ALA A 51 4.44 -3.38 16.19
C ALA A 51 4.39 -3.75 14.69
N ALA A 52 4.14 -5.03 14.37
CA ALA A 52 3.96 -5.51 13.00
C ALA A 52 2.69 -4.92 12.34
N SER A 53 1.66 -4.64 13.15
CA SER A 53 0.41 -4.04 12.69
C SER A 53 0.44 -2.52 12.44
N GLU A 54 1.61 -1.87 12.55
CA GLU A 54 1.75 -0.45 12.21
C GLU A 54 1.69 -0.25 10.69
N ILE A 55 0.77 0.61 10.24
CA ILE A 55 0.55 0.92 8.82
C ILE A 55 1.69 1.82 8.33
N GLU A 56 2.40 1.37 7.30
CA GLU A 56 3.41 2.15 6.59
C GLU A 56 2.77 3.04 5.51
N PHE A 57 1.79 2.49 4.80
CA PHE A 57 1.10 3.18 3.71
C PHE A 57 -0.40 2.84 3.73
N ASP A 58 -1.26 3.86 3.82
CA ASP A 58 -2.71 3.72 3.78
C ASP A 58 -3.27 4.41 2.54
N MET A 59 -3.99 3.66 1.71
CA MET A 59 -4.87 4.17 0.69
C MET A 59 -6.31 3.82 1.11
N PRO A 60 -7.02 4.74 1.78
CA PRO A 60 -8.32 4.47 2.37
C PRO A 60 -9.29 3.84 1.36
N GLY A 61 -9.80 2.65 1.70
CA GLY A 61 -10.76 1.90 0.88
C GLY A 61 -10.15 1.01 -0.21
N VAL A 62 -8.85 1.09 -0.49
CA VAL A 62 -8.20 0.35 -1.58
C VAL A 62 -7.18 -0.65 -1.04
N LEU A 63 -6.19 -0.18 -0.28
CA LEU A 63 -5.17 -1.05 0.31
C LEU A 63 -4.46 -0.39 1.51
N ARG A 64 -3.98 -1.22 2.44
CA ARG A 64 -3.04 -0.86 3.51
C ARG A 64 -1.81 -1.73 3.42
N MET A 65 -0.65 -1.11 3.51
CA MET A 65 0.64 -1.79 3.66
C MET A 65 1.16 -1.57 5.07
N TYR A 66 1.61 -2.63 5.71
CA TYR A 66 2.13 -2.65 7.07
C TYR A 66 3.65 -2.76 7.05
N LYS A 67 4.33 -2.28 8.10
CA LYS A 67 5.79 -2.33 8.21
C LYS A 67 6.37 -3.75 8.21
N ASP A 68 5.55 -4.74 8.54
CA ASP A 68 5.90 -6.17 8.49
C ASP A 68 5.85 -6.76 7.06
N GLY A 69 5.50 -5.94 6.07
CA GLY A 69 5.33 -6.36 4.67
C GLY A 69 3.95 -6.95 4.36
N ARG A 70 3.03 -7.04 5.33
CA ARG A 70 1.64 -7.41 5.11
C ARG A 70 0.97 -6.35 4.24
N VAL A 71 0.18 -6.78 3.27
CA VAL A 71 -0.65 -5.90 2.45
C VAL A 71 -2.09 -6.35 2.56
N GLU A 72 -2.93 -5.54 3.17
CA GLU A 72 -4.38 -5.71 3.14
C GLU A 72 -4.94 -4.99 1.93
N ARG A 73 -5.54 -5.73 0.99
CA ARG A 73 -6.22 -5.15 -0.18
C ARG A 73 -7.72 -5.20 0.07
N PHE A 74 -8.36 -4.04 0.15
CA PHE A 74 -9.81 -3.91 0.33
C PHE A 74 -10.54 -3.99 -1.01
N ASP A 75 -9.92 -3.50 -2.07
CA ASP A 75 -10.29 -3.81 -3.45
C ASP A 75 -9.53 -5.07 -3.90
N GLY A 76 -10.27 -6.15 -4.18
CA GLY A 76 -9.70 -7.43 -4.55
C GLY A 76 -8.76 -7.35 -5.76
N THR A 77 -7.79 -8.27 -5.85
CA THR A 77 -6.87 -8.38 -7.01
C THR A 77 -7.54 -8.93 -8.27
N GLN A 78 -8.87 -8.97 -8.26
CA GLN A 78 -9.67 -9.49 -9.36
C GLN A 78 -9.56 -8.48 -10.50
N THR A 79 -8.81 -8.83 -11.54
CA THR A 79 -8.99 -8.22 -12.85
C THR A 79 -10.42 -8.51 -13.26
N VAL A 80 -11.36 -7.61 -12.97
CA VAL A 80 -12.67 -7.70 -13.58
C VAL A 80 -12.37 -7.51 -15.07
N PRO A 81 -12.59 -8.52 -15.90
CA PRO A 81 -12.24 -8.40 -17.28
C PRO A 81 -13.08 -7.25 -17.87
N PRO A 82 -12.72 -6.72 -19.05
CA PRO A 82 -13.57 -5.74 -19.73
C PRO A 82 -15.03 -6.20 -19.83
N SER A 83 -15.27 -7.51 -19.64
CA SER A 83 -16.55 -8.20 -19.52
C SER A 83 -16.48 -9.29 -18.42
N PRO A 84 -17.54 -9.56 -17.63
CA PRO A 84 -17.50 -10.49 -16.49
C PRO A 84 -17.03 -11.95 -16.73
N SER A 85 -16.82 -12.40 -17.97
CA SER A 85 -16.39 -13.78 -18.28
C SER A 85 -14.92 -13.95 -18.67
N GLY A 86 -14.15 -12.86 -18.83
CA GLY A 86 -12.75 -12.95 -19.30
C GLY A 86 -12.62 -13.20 -20.80
N ASP A 87 -13.73 -13.49 -21.46
CA ASP A 87 -13.87 -13.57 -22.91
C ASP A 87 -14.53 -12.27 -23.39
N PRO A 88 -13.91 -11.49 -24.30
CA PRO A 88 -14.53 -10.30 -24.87
C PRO A 88 -15.87 -10.58 -25.57
N ALA A 89 -16.22 -11.86 -25.82
CA ALA A 89 -17.49 -12.28 -26.37
C ALA A 89 -18.58 -12.64 -25.34
N ASN A 90 -18.31 -12.88 -24.03
CA ASN A 90 -19.25 -13.70 -23.24
C ASN A 90 -19.61 -13.28 -21.80
N GLY A 91 -19.34 -12.06 -21.35
CA GLY A 91 -19.78 -11.61 -20.01
C GLY A 91 -20.85 -10.54 -20.15
N VAL A 92 -22.10 -10.88 -19.81
CA VAL A 92 -23.30 -10.07 -20.07
C VAL A 92 -23.19 -9.46 -21.46
N GLU A 93 -23.46 -10.28 -22.48
CA GLU A 93 -23.50 -9.89 -23.89
C GLU A 93 -23.90 -8.42 -24.03
N TRP A 94 -22.92 -7.55 -24.30
CA TRP A 94 -23.12 -6.10 -24.37
C TRP A 94 -24.22 -5.73 -25.38
N ARG A 95 -24.52 -6.63 -26.31
CA ARG A 95 -25.69 -6.62 -27.21
C ARG A 95 -27.04 -6.49 -26.50
N GLN A 96 -27.13 -6.90 -25.24
CA GLN A 96 -28.36 -6.93 -24.43
C GLN A 96 -28.46 -5.75 -23.45
N LEU A 97 -27.63 -4.72 -23.60
CA LEU A 97 -27.79 -3.49 -22.83
C LEU A 97 -29.18 -2.89 -23.09
N GLY A 98 -29.99 -2.78 -22.03
CA GLY A 98 -31.33 -2.18 -22.11
C GLY A 98 -31.34 -0.65 -22.21
N ALA A 99 -30.16 -0.01 -22.17
CA ALA A 99 -29.99 1.40 -22.46
C ALA A 99 -29.88 1.62 -23.98
N GLY A 100 -30.19 2.83 -24.45
CA GLY A 100 -29.87 3.25 -25.83
C GLY A 100 -28.51 3.94 -25.96
N ARG A 101 -27.92 4.35 -24.83
CA ARG A 101 -26.64 5.08 -24.78
C ARG A 101 -25.85 4.70 -23.53
N VAL A 102 -24.53 4.71 -23.63
CA VAL A 102 -23.58 4.50 -22.54
C VAL A 102 -22.52 5.60 -22.58
N LEU A 103 -22.29 6.24 -21.44
CA LEU A 103 -21.16 7.12 -21.21
C LEU A 103 -20.14 6.38 -20.34
N VAL A 104 -18.90 6.36 -20.78
CA VAL A 104 -17.74 5.89 -20.02
C VAL A 104 -16.86 7.11 -19.74
N THR A 105 -16.61 7.42 -18.47
CA THR A 105 -15.70 8.51 -18.12
C THR A 105 -14.43 7.99 -17.44
N THR A 106 -13.30 8.63 -17.71
CA THR A 106 -11.99 8.31 -17.11
C THR A 106 -11.09 9.53 -17.09
N ALA A 107 -9.95 9.43 -16.42
CA ALA A 107 -8.91 10.46 -16.43
C ALA A 107 -7.58 9.88 -16.96
N GLU A 108 -6.74 10.73 -17.55
CA GLU A 108 -5.46 10.35 -18.17
C GLU A 108 -4.55 9.58 -17.20
N HIS A 109 -4.43 10.05 -15.96
CA HIS A 109 -3.58 9.43 -14.93
C HIS A 109 -4.35 8.45 -14.02
N CYS A 110 -5.54 8.02 -14.43
CA CYS A 110 -6.29 6.98 -13.71
C CYS A 110 -5.62 5.61 -13.89
N TRP A 111 -5.45 4.85 -12.81
CA TRP A 111 -4.93 3.48 -12.87
C TRP A 111 -5.76 2.54 -13.77
N PHE A 112 -7.01 2.92 -14.07
CA PHE A 112 -7.93 2.17 -14.92
C PHE A 112 -8.13 2.77 -16.31
N VAL A 113 -7.33 3.76 -16.73
CA VAL A 113 -7.53 4.48 -18.02
C VAL A 113 -7.58 3.52 -19.22
N GLU A 114 -6.61 2.61 -19.32
CA GLU A 114 -6.57 1.60 -20.39
C GLU A 114 -7.77 0.64 -20.33
N ARG A 115 -8.27 0.35 -19.12
CA ARG A 115 -9.44 -0.49 -18.93
C ARG A 115 -10.72 0.22 -19.34
N ALA A 116 -10.87 1.51 -19.05
CA ALA A 116 -12.01 2.30 -19.50
C ALA A 116 -12.04 2.41 -21.03
N ARG A 117 -10.88 2.63 -21.66
CA ARG A 117 -10.73 2.61 -23.13
C ARG A 117 -11.13 1.24 -23.71
N ALA A 118 -10.61 0.16 -23.15
CA ALA A 118 -10.95 -1.21 -23.58
C ALA A 118 -12.44 -1.52 -23.41
N TYR A 119 -13.07 -1.01 -22.35
CA TYR A 119 -14.50 -1.15 -22.08
C TYR A 119 -15.35 -0.47 -23.15
N ALA A 120 -15.06 0.81 -23.45
CA ALA A 120 -15.76 1.56 -24.50
C ALA A 120 -15.59 0.90 -25.88
N GLU A 121 -14.38 0.44 -26.21
CA GLU A 121 -14.10 -0.27 -27.47
C GLU A 121 -14.79 -1.64 -27.54
N GLY A 122 -14.87 -2.36 -26.42
CA GLY A 122 -15.59 -3.63 -26.32
C GLY A 122 -17.07 -3.47 -26.65
N ILE A 123 -17.73 -2.44 -26.09
CA ILE A 123 -19.14 -2.17 -26.37
C ILE A 123 -19.33 -1.77 -27.84
N LYS A 124 -18.47 -0.94 -28.43
CA LYS A 124 -18.56 -0.58 -29.86
C LYS A 124 -18.43 -1.80 -30.79
N LYS A 125 -17.58 -2.78 -30.42
CA LYS A 125 -17.29 -3.95 -31.26
C LYS A 125 -18.26 -5.11 -31.06
N CYS A 126 -19.05 -5.09 -29.98
CA CYS A 126 -19.93 -6.21 -29.67
C CYS A 126 -21.16 -6.29 -30.60
N GLY A 127 -21.50 -5.24 -31.36
CA GLY A 127 -22.69 -5.23 -32.21
C GLY A 127 -23.99 -4.86 -31.49
N TRP A 128 -23.89 -4.23 -30.31
CA TRP A 128 -24.98 -3.46 -29.72
C TRP A 128 -25.28 -2.24 -30.60
N ASP A 129 -26.56 -1.90 -30.74
CA ASP A 129 -27.07 -0.87 -31.64
C ASP A 129 -27.20 0.53 -31.01
N GLY A 130 -26.83 0.66 -29.73
CA GLY A 130 -26.80 1.94 -29.03
C GLY A 130 -25.52 2.76 -29.24
N GLU A 131 -25.48 3.91 -28.56
CA GLU A 131 -24.38 4.87 -28.65
C GLU A 131 -23.40 4.73 -27.48
N VAL A 132 -22.09 4.77 -27.76
CA VAL A 132 -21.04 4.78 -26.73
C VAL A 132 -20.24 6.07 -26.80
N GLU A 133 -20.25 6.84 -25.73
CA GLU A 133 -19.41 8.03 -25.53
C GLU A 133 -18.28 7.70 -24.54
N LEU A 134 -17.04 7.99 -24.91
CA LEU A 134 -15.89 7.93 -24.00
C LEU A 134 -15.43 9.36 -23.72
N HIS A 135 -15.49 9.78 -22.45
CA HIS A 135 -14.96 11.05 -21.99
C HIS A 135 -13.69 10.80 -21.19
N GLU A 136 -12.58 11.35 -21.64
CA GLU A 136 -11.30 11.29 -20.91
C GLU A 136 -10.88 12.70 -20.50
N THR A 137 -10.59 12.90 -19.22
CA THR A 137 -10.08 14.16 -18.68
C THR A 137 -8.56 14.15 -18.58
N ASP A 138 -7.92 15.06 -19.30
CA ASP A 138 -6.46 15.23 -19.29
C ASP A 138 -5.94 15.73 -17.94
N GLY A 139 -4.75 15.29 -17.55
CA GLY A 139 -4.03 15.77 -16.37
C GLY A 139 -4.57 15.31 -15.01
N GLU A 140 -5.72 14.65 -14.96
CA GLU A 140 -6.35 14.25 -13.70
C GLU A 140 -6.10 12.78 -13.32
N GLY A 141 -6.20 12.51 -12.02
CA GLY A 141 -6.05 11.16 -11.44
C GLY A 141 -7.37 10.42 -11.25
N HIS A 142 -7.29 9.25 -10.62
CA HIS A 142 -8.47 8.43 -10.32
C HIS A 142 -9.52 9.21 -9.51
N VAL A 143 -10.78 9.19 -9.96
CA VAL A 143 -11.95 9.82 -9.33
C VAL A 143 -11.71 11.27 -8.87
N PHE A 144 -10.92 12.05 -9.60
CA PHE A 144 -10.44 13.38 -9.21
C PHE A 144 -11.53 14.37 -8.77
N PHE A 145 -12.76 14.22 -9.27
CA PHE A 145 -13.91 15.04 -8.92
C PHE A 145 -14.41 14.84 -7.48
N LEU A 146 -14.03 13.75 -6.80
CA LEU A 146 -14.34 13.53 -5.38
C LEU A 146 -13.38 14.28 -4.43
N PRO A 147 -12.04 14.16 -4.53
CA PRO A 147 -11.12 14.90 -3.67
C PRO A 147 -10.95 16.38 -4.06
N LYS A 148 -11.26 16.76 -5.32
CA LYS A 148 -11.15 18.14 -5.82
C LYS A 148 -12.49 18.63 -6.43
N PRO A 149 -13.58 18.69 -5.65
CA PRO A 149 -14.90 18.99 -6.21
C PRO A 149 -14.99 20.40 -6.82
N ASP A 150 -14.16 21.33 -6.34
CA ASP A 150 -14.17 22.73 -6.78
C ASP A 150 -13.20 23.04 -7.93
N CYS A 151 -12.50 22.04 -8.50
CA CYS A 151 -11.62 22.30 -9.65
C CYS A 151 -12.42 22.39 -10.95
N ASP A 152 -11.91 23.19 -11.91
CA ASP A 152 -12.56 23.38 -13.22
C ASP A 152 -12.83 22.06 -13.94
N ASN A 153 -11.93 21.08 -13.81
CA ASN A 153 -12.11 19.77 -14.40
C ASN A 153 -13.25 18.99 -13.73
N ALA A 154 -13.42 19.08 -12.41
CA ALA A 154 -14.51 18.40 -11.71
C ALA A 154 -15.87 18.98 -12.09
N VAL A 155 -15.95 20.31 -12.23
CA VAL A 155 -17.15 20.99 -12.73
C VAL A 155 -17.49 20.54 -14.16
N LYS A 156 -16.47 20.44 -15.05
CA LYS A 156 -16.66 19.95 -16.42
C LYS A 156 -17.10 18.50 -16.47
N GLU A 157 -16.48 17.62 -15.69
CA GLU A 157 -16.86 16.21 -15.57
C GLU A 157 -18.34 16.06 -15.17
N LEU A 158 -18.75 16.81 -14.14
CA LEU A 158 -20.14 16.78 -13.66
C LEU A 158 -21.11 17.33 -14.72
N ALA A 159 -20.70 18.34 -15.49
CA ALA A 159 -21.47 18.86 -16.62
C ALA A 159 -21.64 17.80 -17.72
N VAL A 160 -20.58 17.07 -18.09
CA VAL A 160 -20.65 15.97 -19.08
C VAL A 160 -21.65 14.90 -18.65
N VAL A 161 -21.56 14.45 -17.39
CA VAL A 161 -22.50 13.46 -16.83
C VAL A 161 -23.93 14.00 -16.82
N THR A 162 -24.11 15.24 -16.38
CA THR A 162 -25.43 15.88 -16.30
C THR A 162 -26.05 16.04 -17.68
N ASP A 163 -25.28 16.50 -18.66
CA ASP A 163 -25.74 16.67 -20.04
C ASP A 163 -26.07 15.31 -20.68
N PHE A 164 -25.27 14.28 -20.44
CA PHE A 164 -25.59 12.92 -20.91
C PHE A 164 -26.92 12.42 -20.36
N VAL A 165 -27.18 12.58 -19.06
CA VAL A 165 -28.43 12.16 -18.44
C VAL A 165 -29.62 13.00 -18.92
N ARG A 166 -29.43 14.30 -19.17
CA ARG A 166 -30.51 15.21 -19.60
C ARG A 166 -30.88 15.10 -21.08
N ARG A 167 -29.98 14.59 -21.93
CA ARG A 167 -30.24 14.38 -23.37
C ARG A 167 -31.23 13.23 -23.64
N CYS A 168 -31.94 12.71 -22.64
CA CYS A 168 -32.91 11.61 -22.76
C CYS A 168 -34.25 12.08 -23.33
#